data_AF-A0A0Q5Q930-F1
#
_entry.id   AF-A0A0Q5Q930-F1
#
_cell.length_a   1.000
_cell.length_b   1.000
_cell.length_c   1.000
_cell.angle_alpha   90.00
_cell.angle_beta   90.00
_cell.angle_gamma   90.00
#
_symmetry.space_group_name_H-M   'P 1'
#
loop_
_entity.id
_entity.type
_entity.pdbx_description
1 polymer ?
#
loop_
_entity_poly.entity_id
_entity_poly.type
_entity_poly.pdbx_seq_one_letter_code
_entity_poly.pdbx_strand_id
1 'polypeptide(L)'
;MTVIDHQSPDIATHTWTRACALTDLVPGRGVAVLLPDATQVALFRMHDDELYAVGNIDPYGRAAVMSRGLVGDRGGEPTVASPLLKQVFSLRTGRCLDDEGVGLGTHAVRVVDGVVDVCSC
;
A
#
# COMPACT_ATOMS: atom_id res chain seq x y z
N MET A 1 -31.32 -36.24 -8.79
CA MET A 1 -29.88 -36.06 -8.49
C MET A 1 -29.55 -34.60 -8.75
N THR A 2 -29.61 -33.76 -7.72
CA THR A 2 -29.20 -32.36 -7.83
C THR A 2 -27.90 -32.25 -7.06
N VAL A 3 -26.79 -32.21 -7.79
CA VAL A 3 -25.49 -31.92 -7.18
C VAL A 3 -25.47 -30.40 -7.02
N ILE A 4 -25.54 -29.94 -5.77
CA ILE A 4 -25.30 -28.55 -5.43
C ILE A 4 -23.78 -28.42 -5.43
N ASP A 5 -23.21 -27.74 -6.43
CA ASP A 5 -21.82 -27.32 -6.40
C ASP A 5 -21.66 -26.30 -5.26
N HIS A 6 -21.20 -26.81 -4.12
CA HIS A 6 -20.57 -26.06 -3.06
C HIS A 6 -19.27 -25.42 -3.61
N GLN A 7 -19.43 -24.26 -4.24
CA GLN A 7 -18.32 -23.38 -4.57
C GLN A 7 -17.69 -22.90 -3.25
N SER A 8 -16.59 -23.55 -2.86
CA SER A 8 -15.81 -23.14 -1.69
C SER A 8 -15.19 -21.77 -1.98
N PRO A 9 -15.27 -20.80 -1.05
CA PRO A 9 -14.60 -19.52 -1.23
C PRO A 9 -13.10 -19.77 -1.35
N ASP A 10 -12.50 -19.19 -2.39
CA ASP A 10 -11.06 -19.21 -2.63
C ASP A 10 -10.35 -18.72 -1.36
N ILE A 11 -9.59 -19.60 -0.70
CA ILE A 11 -8.82 -19.22 0.48
C ILE A 11 -7.72 -18.31 -0.05
N ALA A 12 -7.91 -17.00 0.06
CA ALA A 12 -6.95 -16.00 -0.40
C ALA A 12 -5.55 -16.36 0.14
N THR A 13 -4.69 -16.85 -0.75
CA THR A 13 -3.34 -17.26 -0.37
C THR A 13 -2.49 -16.00 -0.26
N HIS A 14 -2.18 -15.62 0.98
CA HIS A 14 -1.27 -14.52 1.26
C HIS A 14 0.10 -14.79 0.62
N THR A 15 0.43 -14.03 -0.42
CA THR A 15 1.70 -14.17 -1.16
C THR A 15 2.60 -12.99 -0.85
N TRP A 16 3.81 -13.28 -0.35
CA TRP A 16 4.81 -12.27 -0.02
C TRP A 16 5.74 -12.02 -1.20
N THR A 17 5.89 -10.77 -1.58
CA THR A 17 6.76 -10.32 -2.67
C THR A 17 7.94 -9.55 -2.10
N ARG A 18 9.18 -9.97 -2.42
CA ARG A 18 10.40 -9.22 -2.04
C ARG A 18 10.47 -7.94 -2.86
N ALA A 19 10.34 -6.79 -2.20
CA ALA A 19 10.31 -5.49 -2.88
C ALA A 19 11.72 -4.94 -3.12
N CYS A 20 12.48 -4.67 -2.06
CA CYS A 20 13.83 -4.13 -2.11
C CYS A 20 14.58 -4.35 -0.79
N ALA A 21 15.90 -4.09 -0.77
CA ALA A 21 16.63 -4.01 0.49
C ALA A 21 16.13 -2.81 1.31
N LEU A 22 16.05 -2.96 2.64
CA LEU A 22 15.64 -1.88 3.55
C LEU A 22 16.54 -0.64 3.41
N THR A 23 17.82 -0.85 3.09
CA THR A 23 18.81 0.21 2.88
C THR A 23 18.57 1.05 1.63
N ASP A 24 17.87 0.49 0.64
CA ASP A 24 17.55 1.20 -0.61
C ASP A 24 16.28 2.06 -0.46
N LEU A 25 15.46 1.77 0.56
CA LEU A 25 14.25 2.51 0.86
C LEU A 25 14.58 3.74 1.70
N VAL A 26 14.80 4.86 1.00
CA VAL A 26 15.10 6.16 1.62
C VAL A 26 13.87 6.65 2.41
N PRO A 27 14.01 7.02 3.69
CA PRO A 27 12.91 7.56 4.48
C PRO A 27 12.17 8.71 3.79
N GLY A 28 10.85 8.65 3.81
CA GLY A 28 9.93 9.60 3.20
C GLY A 28 9.84 9.55 1.67
N ARG A 29 10.62 8.70 0.98
CA ARG A 29 10.47 8.47 -0.46
C ARG A 29 9.76 7.15 -0.72
N GLY A 30 8.61 7.23 -1.36
CA GLY A 30 7.88 6.05 -1.79
C GLY A 30 8.53 5.36 -2.98
N VAL A 31 8.32 4.05 -3.07
CA VAL A 31 8.66 3.22 -4.23
C VAL A 31 7.44 2.42 -4.68
N ALA A 32 7.34 2.17 -5.97
CA ALA A 32 6.28 1.32 -6.52
C ALA A 32 6.72 -0.15 -6.50
N VAL A 33 5.83 -1.03 -6.08
CA VAL A 33 6.00 -2.48 -6.06
C VAL A 33 4.89 -3.10 -6.90
N LEU A 34 5.24 -4.01 -7.81
CA LEU A 34 4.29 -4.78 -8.59
C LEU A 34 4.17 -6.17 -7.97
N LEU A 35 2.97 -6.53 -7.51
CA LEU A 35 2.67 -7.83 -6.94
C LEU A 35 2.32 -8.86 -8.03
N PRO A 36 2.39 -10.18 -7.76
CA PRO A 36 2.14 -11.24 -8.75
C PRO A 36 0.74 -11.22 -9.37
N ASP A 37 -0.25 -10.70 -8.65
CA ASP A 37 -1.64 -10.52 -9.09
C ASP A 37 -1.83 -9.22 -9.93
N ALA A 38 -0.74 -8.57 -10.32
CA ALA A 38 -0.68 -7.27 -10.99
C ALA A 38 -1.16 -6.08 -10.13
N THR A 39 -1.41 -6.28 -8.83
CA THR A 39 -1.68 -5.18 -7.90
C THR A 39 -0.45 -4.28 -7.77
N GLN A 40 -0.66 -2.98 -7.86
CA GLN A 40 0.39 -1.98 -7.72
C GLN A 40 0.33 -1.34 -6.33
N VAL A 41 1.46 -1.35 -5.63
CA VAL A 41 1.57 -0.88 -4.25
C VAL A 41 2.60 0.23 -4.14
N ALA A 42 2.30 1.25 -3.36
CA ALA A 42 3.23 2.28 -2.94
C ALA A 42 3.76 1.93 -1.55
N LEU A 43 5.06 1.63 -1.47
CA LEU A 43 5.77 1.27 -0.24
C LEU A 43 6.56 2.47 0.27
N PHE A 44 6.45 2.76 1.57
CA PHE A 44 7.12 3.86 2.24
C PHE A 44 7.84 3.38 3.49
N ARG A 45 8.99 4.01 3.77
CA ARG A 45 9.64 4.01 5.09
C ARG A 45 9.54 5.40 5.67
N MET A 46 9.07 5.52 6.91
CA MET A 46 8.96 6.78 7.62
C MET A 46 10.25 7.11 8.38
N HIS A 47 10.36 8.31 8.95
CA HIS A 47 11.58 8.77 9.64
C HIS A 47 11.83 8.06 10.98
N ASP A 48 10.80 7.45 11.55
CA ASP A 48 10.82 6.58 12.73
C ASP A 48 11.05 5.10 12.35
N ASP A 49 11.44 4.83 11.10
CA ASP A 49 11.65 3.51 10.50
C ASP A 49 10.40 2.63 10.37
N GLU A 50 9.20 3.15 10.64
CA GLU A 50 7.96 2.42 10.37
C GLU A 50 7.74 2.26 8.85
N LEU A 51 7.27 1.08 8.45
CA LEU A 51 7.00 0.74 7.06
C LEU A 51 5.50 0.70 6.79
N TYR A 52 5.10 1.27 5.67
CA TYR A 52 3.70 1.32 5.25
C TYR A 52 3.57 0.99 3.77
N ALA A 53 2.50 0.29 3.41
CA ALA A 53 2.18 -0.02 2.02
C ALA A 53 0.69 0.19 1.74
N VAL A 54 0.40 0.95 0.68
CA VAL A 54 -0.96 1.31 0.24
C VAL A 54 -1.08 1.14 -1.27
N GLY A 55 -2.29 1.14 -1.82
CA GLY A 55 -2.47 1.11 -3.28
C GLY A 55 -1.72 2.24 -4.00
N ASN A 56 -1.09 1.92 -5.13
CA ASN A 56 -0.31 2.90 -5.91
C ASN A 56 -1.16 3.76 -6.85
N ILE A 57 -2.41 3.35 -7.10
CA ILE A 57 -3.33 4.06 -8.00
C ILE A 57 -4.08 5.14 -7.23
N ASP A 58 -3.95 6.39 -7.67
CA ASP A 58 -4.77 7.49 -7.18
C ASP A 58 -6.25 7.22 -7.54
N PRO A 59 -7.18 7.20 -6.56
CA PRO A 59 -8.58 6.82 -6.81
C PRO A 59 -9.36 7.86 -7.61
N TYR A 60 -8.94 9.13 -7.57
CA TYR A 60 -9.56 10.24 -8.28
C TYR A 60 -8.98 10.37 -9.70
N GLY A 61 -7.65 10.45 -9.80
CA GLY A 61 -6.94 10.64 -11.07
C GLY A 61 -6.73 9.36 -11.87
N ARG A 62 -6.97 8.18 -11.27
CA ARG A 62 -6.82 6.85 -11.88
C ARG A 62 -5.42 6.62 -12.46
N ALA A 63 -4.40 7.20 -11.84
CA ALA A 63 -3.01 7.10 -12.26
C ALA A 63 -2.13 6.45 -11.18
N ALA A 64 -1.14 5.68 -11.62
CA ALA A 64 -0.19 4.96 -10.76
C ALA A 64 0.90 5.89 -10.18
N VAL A 65 0.51 6.77 -9.25
CA VAL A 65 1.37 7.87 -8.79
C VAL A 65 1.52 7.97 -7.28
N MET A 66 0.82 7.18 -6.46
CA MET A 66 0.84 7.39 -5.01
C MET A 66 2.23 7.23 -4.39
N SER A 67 3.07 6.34 -4.90
CA SER A 67 4.50 6.20 -4.52
C SER A 67 5.32 7.48 -4.70
N ARG A 68 4.84 8.43 -5.50
CA ARG A 68 5.48 9.75 -5.72
C ARG A 68 4.87 10.85 -4.84
N GLY A 69 3.92 10.49 -3.98
CA GLY A 69 3.26 11.39 -3.05
C GLY A 69 4.21 11.95 -2.00
N LEU A 70 3.84 13.10 -1.45
CA LEU A 70 4.59 13.72 -0.35
C LEU A 70 4.08 13.11 0.95
N VAL A 71 4.97 12.49 1.72
CA VAL A 71 4.62 12.00 3.05
C VAL A 71 4.50 13.14 4.05
N GLY A 72 3.71 12.94 5.11
CA GLY A 72 3.56 13.90 6.18
C GLY A 72 2.93 13.29 7.42
N ASP A 73 2.48 14.16 8.32
CA ASP A 73 1.78 13.81 9.55
C ASP A 73 0.53 14.69 9.69
N ARG A 74 -0.57 14.12 10.18
CA ARG A 74 -1.78 14.86 10.58
C ARG A 74 -2.18 14.50 11.99
N GLY A 75 -1.47 15.05 12.97
CA GLY A 75 -1.77 14.85 14.39
C GLY A 75 -1.36 13.47 14.89
N GLY A 76 -0.21 12.96 14.44
CA GLY A 76 0.29 11.61 14.73
C GLY A 76 -0.13 10.55 13.72
N GLU A 77 -0.99 10.88 12.76
CA GLU A 77 -1.37 9.99 11.67
C GLU A 77 -0.36 10.14 10.52
N PRO A 78 0.38 9.08 10.14
CA PRO A 78 1.29 9.12 9.00
C PRO A 78 0.49 9.20 7.72
N THR A 79 0.85 10.12 6.83
CA THR A 79 0.06 10.41 5.62
C THR A 79 0.90 10.43 4.35
N VAL A 80 0.21 10.31 3.21
CA VAL A 80 0.72 10.62 1.88
C VAL A 80 -0.29 11.49 1.14
N ALA A 81 0.15 12.63 0.61
CA ALA A 81 -0.65 13.48 -0.26
C ALA A 81 -0.51 13.03 -1.73
N SER A 82 -1.62 12.87 -2.43
CA SER A 82 -1.62 12.58 -3.87
C SER A 82 -0.78 13.62 -4.64
N PRO A 83 0.10 13.19 -5.57
CA PRO A 83 0.79 14.12 -6.45
C PRO A 83 -0.14 14.98 -7.31
N LEU A 84 -1.34 14.48 -7.65
CA LEU A 84 -2.24 15.09 -8.61
C LEU A 84 -3.09 16.19 -7.96
N LEU A 85 -3.97 15.79 -7.04
CA LEU A 85 -5.01 16.67 -6.51
C LEU A 85 -4.87 16.93 -5.00
N LYS A 86 -3.77 16.45 -4.39
CA LYS A 86 -3.36 16.74 -3.01
C LYS A 86 -4.30 16.23 -1.91
N GLN A 87 -5.25 15.34 -2.23
CA GLN A 87 -5.96 14.60 -1.19
C GLN A 87 -4.96 13.84 -0.32
N VAL A 88 -5.19 13.88 0.97
CA VAL A 88 -4.31 13.29 1.98
C VAL A 88 -4.85 11.94 2.38
N PHE A 89 -4.03 10.91 2.29
CA PHE A 89 -4.39 9.54 2.66
C PHE A 89 -3.57 9.10 3.86
N SER A 90 -4.22 8.42 4.80
CA SER A 90 -3.56 7.71 5.90
C SER A 90 -2.73 6.55 5.35
N LEU A 91 -1.44 6.50 5.69
CA LEU A 91 -0.57 5.37 5.38
C LEU A 91 -0.90 4.14 6.25
N ARG A 92 -1.46 4.36 7.45
CA ARG A 92 -1.81 3.31 8.40
C ARG A 92 -3.08 2.55 8.00
N THR A 93 -4.08 3.27 7.47
CA THR A 93 -5.42 2.73 7.21
C THR A 93 -5.82 2.79 5.73
N GLY A 94 -5.06 3.51 4.90
CA GLY A 94 -5.37 3.73 3.48
C GLY A 94 -6.53 4.70 3.24
N ARG A 95 -7.21 5.20 4.27
CA ARG A 95 -8.37 6.09 4.14
C ARG A 95 -7.96 7.49 3.70
N CYS A 96 -8.76 8.11 2.84
CA CYS A 96 -8.66 9.53 2.56
C CYS A 96 -9.13 10.33 3.79
N LEU A 97 -8.33 11.30 4.23
CA LEU A 97 -8.62 12.16 5.37
C LEU A 97 -9.43 13.41 5.00
N ASP A 98 -9.69 13.58 3.71
CA ASP A 98 -10.48 14.68 3.16
C ASP A 98 -11.86 14.20 2.64
N ASP A 99 -12.05 12.88 2.50
CA ASP A 99 -13.27 12.24 1.99
C ASP A 99 -13.38 10.80 2.51
N GLU A 100 -14.25 10.56 3.49
CA GLU A 100 -14.36 9.27 4.19
C GLU A 100 -14.80 8.10 3.28
N GLY A 101 -15.37 8.38 2.10
CA GLY A 101 -15.84 7.36 1.16
C GLY A 101 -14.75 6.76 0.27
N VAL A 102 -13.52 7.26 0.34
CA VAL A 102 -12.43 6.92 -0.58
C VAL A 102 -11.21 6.42 0.17
N GLY A 103 -10.50 5.43 -0.41
CA GLY A 103 -9.27 4.91 0.14
C GLY A 103 -8.42 4.16 -0.87
N LEU A 104 -7.17 3.91 -0.49
CA LEU A 104 -6.15 3.22 -1.28
C LEU A 104 -6.08 1.72 -0.98
N GLY A 105 -6.67 1.28 0.13
CA GLY A 105 -6.34 -0.03 0.73
C GLY A 105 -4.95 -0.03 1.36
N THR A 106 -4.64 -1.11 2.09
CA THR A 106 -3.36 -1.31 2.78
C THR A 106 -2.85 -2.71 2.53
N HIS A 107 -1.53 -2.86 2.50
CA HIS A 107 -0.85 -4.15 2.35
C HIS A 107 0.05 -4.41 3.55
N ALA A 108 0.11 -5.66 4.00
CA ALA A 108 1.03 -6.03 5.07
C ALA A 108 2.48 -5.94 4.58
N VAL A 109 3.35 -5.41 5.44
CA VAL A 109 4.78 -5.26 5.19
C VAL A 109 5.57 -5.97 6.29
N ARG A 110 6.68 -6.59 5.94
CA ARG A 110 7.64 -7.15 6.90
C ARG A 110 9.07 -6.97 6.39
N VAL A 111 10.04 -7.16 7.28
CA VAL A 111 11.46 -7.23 6.91
C VAL A 111 12.00 -8.62 7.24
N VAL A 112 12.61 -9.28 6.26
CA VAL A 112 13.25 -10.59 6.41
C VAL A 112 14.64 -10.52 5.81
N ASP A 113 15.66 -10.77 6.63
CA ASP A 113 17.08 -10.72 6.24
C ASP A 113 17.47 -9.39 5.56
N GLY A 114 16.96 -8.27 6.08
CA GLY A 114 17.23 -6.93 5.56
C GLY A 114 16.48 -6.58 4.27
N VAL A 115 15.57 -7.45 3.80
CA VAL A 115 14.72 -7.21 2.62
C VAL A 115 13.29 -6.95 3.06
N VAL A 116 12.67 -5.93 2.45
CA VAL A 116 11.26 -5.60 2.67
C VAL A 116 10.39 -6.49 1.81
N ASP A 117 9.44 -7.19 2.42
CA ASP A 117 8.42 -7.96 1.72
C ASP A 117 7.06 -7.27 1.83
N VAL A 118 6.25 -7.34 0.77
CA VAL A 118 4.88 -6.84 0.71
C VAL A 118 3.92 -7.98 0.38
N CYS A 119 2.81 -8.07 1.11
CA CYS A 119 1.80 -9.12 0.93
C CYS A 119 0.72 -8.71 -0.10
N SER A 120 0.39 -9.61 -1.04
CA SER A 120 -0.93 -9.63 -1.67
C SER A 120 -1.86 -10.40 -0.73
N CYS A 121 -2.83 -9.71 -0.14
CA CYS A 121 -3.78 -10.26 0.83
C CYS A 121 -5.20 -9.83 0.45
#